data_AF-B2TJU0-F1
#
_entry.id   AF-B2TJU0-F1
#
_cell.length_a   1.000
_cell.length_b   1.000
_cell.length_c   1.000
_cell.angle_alpha   90.00
_cell.angle_beta   90.00
_cell.angle_gamma   90.00
#
_symmetry.space_group_name_H-M   'P 1'
#
loop_
_entity.id
_entity.type
_entity.pdbx_description
1 polymer ?
#
loop_
_entity_poly.entity_id
_entity_poly.type
_entity_poly.pdbx_seq_one_letter_code
_entity_poly.pdbx_strand_id
1 'polypeptide(L)'
;MGFFSPSVICNICEQKVGLNRFKIQDGWICKKCFKKCGFNLNTPIMQFNSERIKSIMCNDEKTKEELTRFNTSKSIGSFLQIDENQCKIKIINSTQGQNAKFQIYNYEDILSCELFEDGINVTKGGLGRALVGGALVGDIGAIVGSVTGPKKTSKEFVGTLGVKVTVKDLTSPTIYIQIISRKTKTSSAVYQNGCRFADDILSTLSIIINKNMGNNVKQQETSYKTLDSATEIKKFKQLLDEGIITSEEFNAKKKQLLGI
;
A
#
# COMPACT_ATOMS: atom_id res chain seq x y z
N MET A 1 41.06 -21.50 1.38
CA MET A 1 40.68 -22.90 1.72
C MET A 1 39.87 -23.47 0.56
N GLY A 2 40.32 -24.62 0.05
CA GLY A 2 40.11 -25.05 -1.34
C GLY A 2 38.73 -25.63 -1.66
N PHE A 3 38.33 -25.43 -2.91
CA PHE A 3 37.13 -25.98 -3.55
C PHE A 3 37.01 -27.52 -3.40
N PHE A 4 38.14 -28.20 -3.15
CA PHE A 4 38.30 -29.66 -3.10
C PHE A 4 38.14 -30.32 -1.71
N SER A 5 37.73 -29.58 -0.67
CA SER A 5 37.49 -30.22 0.65
C SER A 5 36.29 -31.17 0.57
N PRO A 6 36.40 -32.45 0.99
CA PRO A 6 35.31 -33.44 0.88
C PRO A 6 34.06 -33.05 1.66
N SER A 7 34.22 -32.19 2.68
CA SER A 7 33.13 -31.58 3.43
C SER A 7 33.51 -30.17 3.89
N VAL A 8 32.51 -29.31 4.06
CA VAL A 8 32.64 -27.98 4.68
C VAL A 8 31.54 -27.78 5.71
N ILE A 9 31.64 -26.75 6.53
CA ILE A 9 30.57 -26.34 7.45
C ILE A 9 29.68 -25.32 6.73
N CYS A 10 28.36 -25.47 6.84
CA CYS A 10 27.41 -24.49 6.34
C CYS A 10 27.46 -23.21 7.21
N ASN A 11 27.73 -22.05 6.64
CA ASN A 11 27.78 -20.76 7.35
C ASN A 11 26.42 -20.31 7.94
N ILE A 12 25.33 -21.03 7.66
CA ILE A 12 23.97 -20.67 8.09
C ILE A 12 23.44 -21.60 9.17
N CYS A 13 23.49 -22.92 8.95
CA CYS A 13 22.98 -23.90 9.90
C CYS A 13 24.08 -24.63 10.68
N GLU A 14 25.34 -24.29 10.42
CA GLU A 14 26.54 -24.83 11.10
C GLU A 14 26.72 -26.36 11.01
N GLN A 15 25.93 -27.00 10.14
CA GLN A 15 26.02 -28.44 9.88
C GLN A 15 27.12 -28.74 8.86
N LYS A 16 27.82 -29.87 9.07
CA LYS A 16 28.79 -30.41 8.12
C LYS A 16 28.08 -30.90 6.85
N VAL A 17 28.53 -30.42 5.70
CA VAL A 17 27.94 -30.72 4.39
C VAL A 17 28.97 -31.19 3.38
N GLY A 18 28.58 -32.20 2.60
CA GLY A 18 29.41 -32.76 1.52
C GLY A 18 29.42 -31.90 0.26
N LEU A 19 29.43 -32.54 -0.91
CA LEU A 19 29.56 -31.88 -2.22
C LEU A 19 28.32 -31.08 -2.64
N ASN A 20 27.15 -31.34 -2.06
CA ASN A 20 25.91 -30.65 -2.39
C ASN A 20 25.77 -29.32 -1.62
N ARG A 21 26.63 -28.38 -1.98
CA ARG A 21 26.85 -27.08 -1.32
C ARG A 21 27.01 -25.96 -2.35
N PHE A 22 26.74 -24.73 -1.92
CA PHE A 22 26.78 -23.53 -2.76
C PHE A 22 27.76 -22.52 -2.17
N LYS A 23 28.62 -21.94 -3.00
CA LYS A 23 29.62 -20.96 -2.56
C LYS A 23 28.98 -19.58 -2.42
N ILE A 24 29.25 -18.91 -1.31
CA ILE A 24 28.84 -17.53 -1.01
C ILE A 24 30.09 -16.65 -0.84
N GLN A 25 29.94 -15.33 -0.64
CA GLN A 25 31.08 -14.41 -0.54
C GLN A 25 32.09 -14.80 0.55
N ASP A 26 31.57 -15.22 1.70
CA ASP A 26 32.30 -15.48 2.95
C ASP A 26 32.30 -16.97 3.36
N GLY A 27 31.92 -17.88 2.46
CA GLY A 27 31.94 -19.31 2.76
C GLY A 27 31.04 -20.20 1.90
N TRP A 28 30.36 -21.14 2.54
CA TRP A 28 29.54 -22.16 1.89
C TRP A 28 28.19 -22.36 2.58
N ILE A 29 27.16 -22.67 1.80
CA ILE A 29 25.85 -23.05 2.34
C ILE A 29 25.38 -24.40 1.83
N CYS A 30 24.58 -25.09 2.63
CA CYS A 30 24.00 -26.38 2.25
C CYS A 30 22.79 -26.23 1.31
N LYS A 31 22.46 -27.30 0.58
CA LYS A 31 21.25 -27.36 -0.25
C LYS A 31 19.94 -27.07 0.50
N LYS A 32 19.86 -27.46 1.79
CA LYS A 32 18.66 -27.18 2.60
C LYS A 32 18.49 -25.68 2.84
N CYS A 33 19.54 -24.98 3.27
CA CYS A 33 19.52 -23.54 3.47
C CYS A 33 19.30 -22.80 2.15
N PHE A 34 19.95 -23.24 1.07
CA PHE A 34 19.76 -22.71 -0.28
C PHE A 34 18.28 -22.72 -0.69
N LYS A 35 17.62 -23.88 -0.56
CA LYS A 35 16.20 -24.03 -0.89
C LYS A 35 15.28 -23.27 0.05
N LYS A 36 15.59 -23.21 1.35
CA LYS A 36 14.79 -22.48 2.34
C LYS A 36 14.66 -20.99 2.00
N CYS A 37 15.74 -20.37 1.51
CA CYS A 37 15.73 -18.97 1.06
C CYS A 37 15.08 -18.75 -0.32
N GLY A 38 14.46 -19.76 -0.91
CA GLY A 38 13.86 -19.67 -2.25
C GLY A 38 14.88 -19.51 -3.39
N PHE A 39 16.18 -19.72 -3.14
CA PHE A 39 17.19 -19.62 -4.18
C PHE A 39 17.08 -20.77 -5.20
N ASN A 40 17.44 -20.45 -6.43
CA ASN A 40 17.45 -21.35 -7.58
C ASN A 40 18.80 -21.25 -8.32
N LEU A 41 19.02 -22.10 -9.34
CA LEU A 41 20.30 -22.14 -10.07
C LEU A 41 20.66 -20.82 -10.78
N ASN A 42 19.69 -19.96 -11.06
CA ASN A 42 19.90 -18.65 -11.66
C ASN A 42 20.17 -17.56 -10.62
N THR A 43 20.08 -17.88 -9.32
CA THR A 43 20.37 -16.92 -8.26
C THR A 43 21.88 -16.67 -8.22
N PRO A 44 22.34 -15.40 -8.31
CA PRO A 44 23.76 -15.05 -8.25
C PRO A 44 24.29 -15.14 -6.82
N ILE A 45 24.25 -16.34 -6.25
CA ILE A 45 24.43 -16.60 -4.82
C ILE A 45 25.83 -16.22 -4.31
N MET A 46 26.82 -16.20 -5.20
CA MET A 46 28.18 -15.74 -4.89
C MET A 46 28.26 -14.25 -4.53
N GLN A 47 27.19 -13.47 -4.73
CA GLN A 47 27.10 -12.06 -4.33
C GLN A 47 26.49 -11.86 -2.93
N PHE A 48 26.07 -12.93 -2.26
CA PHE A 48 25.48 -12.89 -0.94
C PHE A 48 26.51 -13.29 0.11
N ASN A 49 26.47 -12.66 1.28
CA ASN A 49 27.22 -13.06 2.46
C ASN A 49 26.31 -13.79 3.47
N SER A 50 26.90 -14.39 4.50
CA SER A 50 26.15 -15.17 5.49
C SER A 50 25.14 -14.33 6.27
N GLU A 51 25.48 -13.08 6.63
CA GLU A 51 24.58 -12.16 7.34
C GLU A 51 23.31 -11.84 6.54
N ARG A 52 23.47 -11.48 5.25
CA ARG A 52 22.34 -11.20 4.35
C ARG A 52 21.45 -12.41 4.13
N ILE A 53 22.03 -13.61 4.09
CA ILE A 53 21.23 -14.84 3.97
C ILE A 53 20.48 -15.13 5.27
N LYS A 54 21.11 -14.90 6.43
CA LYS A 54 20.45 -15.03 7.75
C LYS A 54 19.28 -14.05 7.91
N SER A 55 19.42 -12.82 7.44
CA SER A 55 18.32 -11.84 7.49
C SER A 55 17.14 -12.24 6.59
N ILE A 56 17.40 -12.79 5.40
CA ILE A 56 16.36 -13.36 4.52
C ILE A 56 15.62 -14.50 5.24
N MET A 57 16.34 -15.43 5.87
CA MET A 57 15.72 -16.54 6.60
C MET A 57 14.88 -16.06 7.80
N CYS A 58 15.38 -15.08 8.55
CA CYS A 58 14.65 -14.49 9.67
C CYS A 58 13.35 -13.82 9.21
N ASN A 59 13.37 -13.13 8.07
CA ASN A 59 12.17 -12.53 7.48
C ASN A 59 11.17 -13.59 7.00
N ASP A 60 11.63 -14.70 6.43
CA ASP A 60 10.76 -15.82 6.04
C ASP A 60 10.08 -16.48 7.25
N GLU A 61 10.81 -16.65 8.35
CA GLU A 61 10.25 -17.19 9.61
C GLU A 61 9.24 -16.24 10.24
N LYS A 62 9.55 -14.93 10.32
CA LYS A 62 8.61 -13.90 10.77
C LYS A 62 7.34 -13.88 9.90
N THR A 63 7.49 -13.94 8.59
CA THR A 63 6.35 -13.98 7.65
C THR A 63 5.48 -15.22 7.87
N LYS A 64 6.08 -16.37 8.19
CA LYS A 64 5.32 -17.59 8.53
C LYS A 64 4.60 -17.49 9.86
N GLU A 65 5.23 -16.90 10.88
CA GLU A 65 4.58 -16.65 12.17
C GLU A 65 3.43 -15.64 12.03
N GLU A 66 3.61 -14.59 11.24
CA GLU A 66 2.53 -13.65 10.96
C GLU A 66 1.38 -14.33 10.21
N LEU A 67 1.69 -15.23 9.28
CA LEU A 67 0.66 -16.00 8.58
C LEU A 67 -0.15 -16.90 9.52
N THR A 68 0.48 -17.53 10.52
CA THR A 68 -0.24 -18.39 11.48
C THR A 68 -1.09 -17.58 12.46
N ARG A 69 -0.70 -16.33 12.74
CA ARG A 69 -1.45 -15.40 13.61
C ARG A 69 -2.52 -14.60 12.87
N PHE A 70 -2.43 -14.47 11.56
CA PHE A 70 -3.36 -13.71 10.74
C PHE A 70 -4.72 -14.40 10.67
N ASN A 71 -5.76 -13.75 11.19
CA ASN A 71 -7.12 -14.26 11.16
C ASN A 71 -7.98 -13.44 10.18
N THR A 72 -8.45 -14.09 9.11
CA THR A 72 -9.22 -13.38 8.09
C THR A 72 -10.63 -13.09 8.59
N SER A 73 -10.95 -11.82 8.86
CA SER A 73 -12.31 -11.37 9.17
C SER A 73 -13.11 -11.06 7.90
N LYS A 74 -12.45 -10.51 6.87
CA LYS A 74 -13.06 -10.20 5.57
C LYS A 74 -12.11 -10.53 4.42
N SER A 75 -12.67 -10.95 3.28
CA SER A 75 -11.92 -11.20 2.05
C SER A 75 -12.59 -10.55 0.85
N ILE A 76 -11.79 -9.99 -0.06
CA ILE A 76 -12.24 -9.45 -1.34
C ILE A 76 -11.60 -10.28 -2.46
N GLY A 77 -12.40 -11.20 -3.00
CA GLY A 77 -11.91 -12.23 -3.90
C GLY A 77 -10.74 -13.03 -3.30
N SER A 78 -9.82 -13.46 -4.15
CA SER A 78 -8.57 -14.10 -3.75
C SER A 78 -7.41 -13.12 -3.62
N PHE A 79 -7.67 -11.81 -3.69
CA PHE A 79 -6.64 -10.78 -3.84
C PHE A 79 -6.28 -10.09 -2.51
N LEU A 80 -7.29 -9.83 -1.67
CA LEU A 80 -7.13 -9.09 -0.42
C LEU A 80 -7.87 -9.80 0.71
N GLN A 81 -7.15 -10.07 1.80
CA GLN A 81 -7.71 -10.53 3.06
C GLN A 81 -7.42 -9.52 4.15
N ILE A 82 -8.33 -9.43 5.11
CA ILE A 82 -8.36 -8.38 6.13
C ILE A 82 -8.50 -9.06 7.48
N ASP A 83 -7.66 -8.65 8.43
CA ASP A 83 -7.78 -8.98 9.85
C ASP A 83 -8.08 -7.67 10.59
N GLU A 84 -9.37 -7.44 10.85
CA GLU A 84 -9.82 -6.25 11.58
C GLU A 84 -9.38 -6.24 13.04
N ASN A 85 -9.14 -7.40 13.65
CA ASN A 85 -8.74 -7.48 15.06
C ASN A 85 -7.28 -7.07 15.26
N GLN A 86 -6.41 -7.49 14.32
CA GLN A 86 -4.99 -7.14 14.35
C GLN A 86 -4.66 -5.89 13.52
N CYS A 87 -5.65 -5.28 12.85
CA CYS A 87 -5.45 -4.16 11.93
C CYS A 87 -4.39 -4.47 10.86
N LYS A 88 -4.52 -5.64 10.22
CA LYS A 88 -3.62 -6.10 9.17
C LYS A 88 -4.37 -6.42 7.89
N ILE A 89 -3.72 -6.21 6.75
CA ILE A 89 -4.15 -6.75 5.46
C ILE A 89 -3.15 -7.78 4.96
N LYS A 90 -3.65 -8.76 4.22
CA LYS A 90 -2.83 -9.70 3.46
C LYS A 90 -3.18 -9.58 1.98
N ILE A 91 -2.21 -9.15 1.20
CA ILE A 91 -2.29 -9.05 -0.25
C ILE A 91 -1.76 -10.35 -0.85
N ILE A 92 -2.51 -10.92 -1.78
CA ILE A 92 -2.15 -12.16 -2.45
C ILE A 92 -2.06 -11.89 -3.95
N ASN A 93 -0.87 -12.06 -4.50
CA ASN A 93 -0.61 -11.99 -5.93
C ASN A 93 -0.28 -13.38 -6.45
N SER A 94 -1.12 -13.86 -7.36
CA SER A 94 -0.92 -15.13 -8.06
C SER A 94 -0.51 -14.87 -9.50
N THR A 95 0.68 -15.35 -9.88
CA THR A 95 1.13 -15.36 -11.27
C THR A 95 1.02 -16.79 -11.80
N GLN A 96 0.47 -16.97 -13.00
CA GLN A 96 0.28 -18.31 -13.58
C GLN A 96 1.62 -19.07 -13.62
N GLY A 97 1.63 -20.30 -13.08
CA GLY A 97 2.81 -21.17 -13.04
C GLY A 97 3.78 -20.88 -11.90
N GLN A 98 3.47 -19.93 -11.01
CA GLN A 98 4.23 -19.67 -9.79
C GLN A 98 3.35 -19.86 -8.55
N ASN A 99 3.99 -20.16 -7.41
CA ASN A 99 3.30 -20.15 -6.13
C ASN A 99 2.80 -18.73 -5.83
N ALA A 100 1.57 -18.61 -5.33
CA ALA A 100 1.03 -17.34 -4.91
C ALA A 100 1.97 -16.69 -3.88
N LYS A 101 2.42 -15.48 -4.17
CA LYS A 101 3.17 -14.66 -3.22
C LYS A 101 2.17 -13.86 -2.42
N PHE A 102 2.35 -13.86 -1.10
CA PHE A 102 1.55 -13.04 -0.21
C PHE A 102 2.47 -12.13 0.59
N GLN A 103 1.92 -10.98 0.96
CA GLN A 103 2.58 -10.02 1.84
C GLN A 103 1.53 -9.50 2.83
N ILE A 104 1.93 -9.37 4.08
CA ILE A 104 1.10 -8.87 5.17
C ILE A 104 1.58 -7.46 5.52
N TYR A 105 0.64 -6.54 5.67
CA TYR A 105 0.91 -5.14 6.02
C TYR A 105 0.01 -4.72 7.17
N ASN A 106 0.55 -3.91 8.08
CA ASN A 106 -0.29 -3.23 9.05
C ASN A 106 -1.08 -2.13 8.34
N TYR A 107 -2.24 -1.79 8.88
CA TYR A 107 -3.04 -0.69 8.36
C TYR A 107 -2.23 0.61 8.28
N GLU A 108 -1.46 0.92 9.32
CA GLU A 108 -0.67 2.15 9.43
C GLU A 108 0.43 2.29 8.36
N ASP A 109 0.83 1.19 7.74
CA ASP A 109 1.85 1.19 6.70
C ASP A 109 1.25 1.54 5.32
N ILE A 110 -0.08 1.60 5.19
CA ILE A 110 -0.77 1.91 3.94
C ILE A 110 -0.94 3.42 3.81
N LEU A 111 -0.36 4.01 2.77
CA LEU A 111 -0.34 5.45 2.54
C LEU A 111 -1.40 5.90 1.53
N SER A 112 -1.52 5.19 0.40
CA SER A 112 -2.48 5.52 -0.65
C SER A 112 -2.82 4.32 -1.53
N CYS A 113 -3.93 4.40 -2.26
CA CYS A 113 -4.30 3.40 -3.26
C CYS A 113 -4.89 4.06 -4.52
N GLU A 114 -4.59 3.51 -5.70
CA GLU A 114 -4.99 4.03 -7.01
C GLU A 114 -5.41 2.90 -7.96
N LEU A 115 -6.40 3.15 -8.82
CA LEU A 115 -6.76 2.23 -9.91
C LEU A 115 -5.75 2.34 -11.06
N PHE A 116 -5.37 1.21 -11.66
CA PHE A 116 -4.55 1.21 -12.88
C PHE A 116 -5.08 0.23 -13.94
N GLU A 117 -4.89 0.60 -15.21
CA GLU A 117 -5.22 -0.21 -16.38
C GLU A 117 -4.07 -0.13 -17.41
N ASP A 118 -3.62 -1.27 -17.93
CA ASP A 118 -2.55 -1.35 -18.96
C ASP A 118 -1.25 -0.62 -18.59
N GLY A 119 -0.87 -0.63 -17.30
CA GLY A 119 0.29 0.08 -16.79
C GLY A 119 0.17 1.62 -16.82
N ILE A 120 -0.98 2.13 -17.24
CA ILE A 120 -1.34 3.54 -17.16
C ILE A 120 -2.21 3.70 -15.90
N ASN A 121 -1.82 4.62 -15.01
CA ASN A 121 -2.75 5.07 -13.97
C ASN A 121 -3.95 5.70 -14.69
N VAL A 122 -5.12 5.05 -14.61
CA VAL A 122 -6.31 5.58 -15.29
C VAL A 122 -6.87 6.71 -14.45
N THR A 123 -6.31 7.90 -14.68
CA THR A 123 -6.89 9.18 -14.33
C THR A 123 -7.12 9.93 -15.63
N LYS A 124 -8.22 9.62 -16.34
CA LYS A 124 -8.56 10.32 -17.58
C LYS A 124 -10.03 10.67 -17.64
N GLY A 125 -10.37 11.83 -17.06
CA GLY A 125 -11.58 12.56 -17.43
C GLY A 125 -12.07 13.64 -16.45
N GLY A 126 -11.39 14.79 -16.40
CA GLY A 126 -11.98 16.07 -15.95
C GLY A 126 -11.90 16.37 -14.44
N LEU A 127 -11.24 17.50 -14.12
CA LEU A 127 -11.15 18.13 -12.79
C LEU A 127 -10.59 17.24 -11.67
N GLY A 128 -9.32 17.52 -11.31
CA GLY A 128 -8.58 16.85 -10.25
C GLY A 128 -9.34 16.73 -8.94
N ARG A 129 -9.65 15.49 -8.56
CA ARG A 129 -10.26 15.14 -7.30
C ARG A 129 -9.64 13.85 -6.74
N ALA A 130 -8.98 14.02 -5.59
CA ALA A 130 -8.37 13.08 -4.65
C ALA A 130 -7.14 12.26 -5.08
N LEU A 131 -5.95 12.86 -4.87
CA LEU A 131 -4.96 12.17 -4.03
C LEU A 131 -5.58 11.99 -2.64
N VAL A 132 -5.56 10.77 -2.10
CA VAL A 132 -5.70 10.60 -0.64
C VAL A 132 -4.46 11.24 -0.01
N GLY A 133 -4.65 12.47 0.47
CA GLY A 133 -3.61 13.43 0.83
C GLY A 133 -4.02 14.90 0.64
N GLY A 134 -5.13 15.16 -0.05
CA GLY A 134 -5.70 16.52 -0.16
C GLY A 134 -6.81 16.60 -1.20
N ALA A 135 -8.04 16.62 -0.71
CA ALA A 135 -9.26 17.02 -1.42
C ALA A 135 -9.81 16.08 -2.51
N LEU A 136 -11.06 15.65 -2.24
CA LEU A 136 -12.18 15.34 -3.14
C LEU A 136 -12.45 13.86 -3.43
N VAL A 137 -12.83 13.15 -2.37
CA VAL A 137 -13.75 12.01 -2.44
C VAL A 137 -15.12 12.58 -2.85
N GLY A 138 -15.33 12.78 -4.15
CA GLY A 138 -16.65 12.94 -4.74
C GLY A 138 -17.11 11.56 -5.20
N ASP A 139 -18.28 11.15 -4.73
CA ASP A 139 -19.05 9.99 -5.19
C ASP A 139 -18.37 8.62 -5.00
N ILE A 140 -18.48 8.10 -3.76
CA ILE A 140 -18.49 6.64 -3.56
C ILE A 140 -19.66 6.10 -4.40
N GLY A 141 -19.39 5.52 -5.57
CA GLY A 141 -20.41 4.84 -6.37
C GLY A 141 -20.32 4.90 -7.90
N ALA A 142 -19.28 5.48 -8.51
CA ALA A 142 -19.20 5.57 -9.98
C ALA A 142 -17.88 5.01 -10.55
N ILE A 143 -17.62 3.72 -10.35
CA ILE A 143 -16.61 3.04 -11.19
C ILE A 143 -17.21 2.75 -12.56
N VAL A 144 -16.98 3.70 -13.46
CA VAL A 144 -16.43 3.51 -14.81
C VAL A 144 -17.05 2.32 -15.57
N GLY A 145 -18.14 2.64 -16.27
CA GLY A 145 -18.78 1.79 -17.28
C GLY A 145 -19.63 2.59 -18.29
N SER A 146 -20.00 3.83 -17.99
CA SER A 146 -20.29 4.82 -19.03
C SER A 146 -19.01 5.55 -19.41
N VAL A 147 -18.65 5.40 -20.67
CA VAL A 147 -17.88 6.37 -21.43
C VAL A 147 -18.51 7.76 -21.23
N THR A 148 -18.07 8.52 -20.22
CA THR A 148 -18.44 9.94 -20.09
C THR A 148 -17.41 10.78 -20.85
N GLY A 149 -17.61 10.81 -22.17
CA GLY A 149 -16.93 11.70 -23.09
C GLY A 149 -17.04 11.18 -24.54
N PRO A 150 -17.68 11.90 -25.48
CA PRO A 150 -18.01 11.38 -26.81
C PRO A 150 -16.81 11.11 -27.74
N LYS A 151 -15.55 11.17 -27.27
CA LYS A 151 -14.36 10.93 -28.08
C LYS A 151 -13.16 10.41 -27.29
N LYS A 152 -13.20 9.17 -26.78
CA LYS A 152 -12.01 8.30 -26.65
C LYS A 152 -12.46 6.85 -26.83
N THR A 153 -12.02 6.25 -27.93
CA THR A 153 -12.17 4.83 -28.31
C THR A 153 -12.34 3.89 -27.10
N SER A 154 -13.52 3.28 -26.96
CA SER A 154 -13.74 2.15 -26.07
C SER A 154 -12.76 1.05 -26.47
N LYS A 155 -11.70 0.83 -25.67
CA LYS A 155 -10.77 -0.26 -25.93
C LYS A 155 -11.58 -1.56 -25.95
N GLU A 156 -11.44 -2.36 -27.00
CA GLU A 156 -12.11 -3.66 -27.08
C GLU A 156 -11.52 -4.65 -26.06
N PHE A 157 -10.25 -4.48 -25.71
CA PHE A 157 -9.53 -5.32 -24.77
C PHE A 157 -8.70 -4.50 -23.78
N VAL A 158 -8.54 -5.04 -22.58
CA VAL A 158 -7.62 -4.60 -21.54
C VAL A 158 -6.63 -5.73 -21.26
N GLY A 159 -5.34 -5.41 -21.16
CA GLY A 159 -4.28 -6.34 -20.82
C GLY A 159 -4.10 -6.51 -19.30
N THR A 160 -4.20 -5.42 -18.54
CA THR A 160 -4.09 -5.46 -17.07
C THR A 160 -5.05 -4.52 -16.38
N LEU A 161 -5.58 -4.93 -15.23
CA LEU A 161 -6.42 -4.13 -14.32
C LEU A 161 -6.05 -4.48 -12.89
N GLY A 162 -5.96 -3.49 -12.02
CA GLY A 162 -5.72 -3.72 -10.59
C GLY A 162 -5.67 -2.45 -9.77
N VAL A 163 -5.24 -2.61 -8.52
CA VAL A 163 -5.06 -1.50 -7.57
C VAL A 163 -3.58 -1.40 -7.23
N LYS A 164 -3.02 -0.20 -7.39
CA LYS A 164 -1.68 0.16 -6.93
C LYS A 164 -1.80 0.68 -5.51
N VAL A 165 -1.01 0.16 -4.59
CA VAL A 165 -0.97 0.55 -3.19
C VAL A 165 0.41 1.11 -2.88
N THR A 166 0.45 2.28 -2.27
CA THR A 166 1.68 2.89 -1.75
C THR A 166 1.80 2.56 -0.28
N VAL A 167 2.96 2.04 0.13
CA VAL A 167 3.25 1.66 1.52
C VAL A 167 4.46 2.39 2.07
N LYS A 168 4.52 2.48 3.40
CA LYS A 168 5.61 3.06 4.17
C LYS A 168 6.84 2.13 4.22
N ASP A 169 7.34 1.75 3.06
CA ASP A 169 8.56 0.97 2.89
C ASP A 169 9.47 1.65 1.85
N LEU A 170 10.63 2.13 2.27
CA LEU A 170 11.60 2.79 1.38
C LEU A 170 12.27 1.82 0.39
N THR A 171 12.21 0.52 0.66
CA THR A 171 12.80 -0.52 -0.20
C THR A 171 11.83 -0.91 -1.31
N SER A 172 10.55 -1.04 -0.98
CA SER A 172 9.49 -1.44 -1.90
C SER A 172 8.20 -0.63 -1.64
N PRO A 173 8.18 0.67 -1.99
CA PRO A 173 7.08 1.58 -1.61
C PRO A 173 5.80 1.35 -2.40
N THR A 174 5.82 0.50 -3.43
CA THR A 174 4.68 0.29 -4.33
C THR A 174 4.39 -1.20 -4.47
N ILE A 175 3.12 -1.55 -4.25
CA ILE A 175 2.59 -2.90 -4.41
C ILE A 175 1.45 -2.85 -5.41
N TYR A 176 1.38 -3.83 -6.30
CA TYR A 176 0.28 -3.96 -7.25
C TYR A 176 -0.58 -5.16 -6.85
N ILE A 177 -1.86 -4.93 -6.61
CA ILE A 177 -2.87 -5.97 -6.45
C ILE A 177 -3.46 -6.23 -7.84
N GLN A 178 -2.99 -7.29 -8.50
CA GLN A 178 -3.35 -7.54 -9.89
C GLN A 178 -4.61 -8.41 -10.01
N ILE A 179 -5.68 -7.85 -10.56
CA ILE A 179 -6.99 -8.50 -10.69
C ILE A 179 -7.12 -9.14 -12.07
N ILE A 180 -6.75 -8.40 -13.13
CA ILE A 180 -6.64 -8.91 -14.50
C ILE A 180 -5.19 -8.84 -14.95
N SER A 181 -4.69 -9.95 -15.48
CA SER A 181 -3.31 -10.12 -15.95
C SER A 181 -3.21 -10.63 -17.38
N ARG A 182 -4.34 -10.70 -18.09
CA ARG A 182 -4.43 -11.17 -19.47
C ARG A 182 -5.34 -10.29 -20.28
N LYS A 183 -5.09 -10.31 -21.60
CA LYS A 183 -5.95 -9.70 -22.60
C LYS A 183 -7.40 -10.17 -22.43
N THR A 184 -8.26 -9.26 -21.97
CA THR A 184 -9.64 -9.52 -21.58
C THR A 184 -10.54 -8.54 -22.30
N LYS A 185 -11.64 -9.01 -22.89
CA LYS A 185 -12.60 -8.12 -23.55
C LYS A 185 -13.29 -7.24 -22.52
N THR A 186 -13.39 -5.94 -22.79
CA THR A 186 -14.07 -4.97 -21.89
C THR A 186 -15.57 -5.22 -21.78
N SER A 187 -16.16 -5.89 -22.78
CA SER A 187 -17.55 -6.35 -22.75
C SER A 187 -17.78 -7.64 -21.95
N SER A 188 -16.73 -8.31 -21.49
CA SER A 188 -16.87 -9.62 -20.82
C SER A 188 -17.27 -9.48 -19.35
N ALA A 189 -18.00 -10.46 -18.83
CA ALA A 189 -18.32 -10.56 -17.40
C ALA A 189 -17.06 -10.62 -16.52
N VAL A 190 -15.94 -11.15 -17.04
CA VAL A 190 -14.65 -11.17 -16.35
C VAL A 190 -14.14 -9.76 -16.10
N TYR A 191 -14.21 -8.89 -17.11
CA TYR A 191 -13.83 -7.49 -16.96
C TYR A 191 -14.73 -6.77 -15.96
N GLN A 192 -16.05 -6.94 -16.09
CA GLN A 192 -17.03 -6.31 -15.18
C GLN A 192 -16.83 -6.74 -13.73
N ASN A 193 -16.61 -8.03 -13.48
CA ASN A 193 -16.28 -8.52 -12.14
C ASN A 193 -14.92 -8.01 -11.66
N GLY A 194 -13.93 -7.89 -12.56
CA GLY A 194 -12.64 -7.30 -12.24
C GLY A 194 -12.76 -5.84 -11.76
N CYS A 195 -13.59 -5.03 -12.42
CA CYS A 195 -13.89 -3.67 -11.98
C CYS A 195 -14.56 -3.63 -10.61
N ARG A 196 -15.52 -4.54 -10.35
CA ARG A 196 -16.17 -4.65 -9.02
C ARG A 196 -15.18 -4.99 -7.92
N PHE A 197 -14.28 -5.96 -8.14
CA PHE A 197 -13.23 -6.27 -7.17
C PHE A 197 -12.28 -5.08 -6.96
N ALA A 198 -11.96 -4.34 -8.01
CA ALA A 198 -11.11 -3.16 -7.88
C ALA A 198 -11.78 -2.07 -7.03
N ASP A 199 -13.09 -1.84 -7.24
CA ASP A 199 -13.89 -0.91 -6.45
C ASP A 199 -13.94 -1.30 -4.96
N ASP A 200 -14.26 -2.57 -4.70
CA ASP A 200 -14.35 -3.09 -3.33
C ASP A 200 -13.01 -2.95 -2.60
N ILE A 201 -11.89 -3.23 -3.28
CA ILE A 201 -10.54 -3.05 -2.75
C ILE A 201 -10.25 -1.57 -2.48
N LEU A 202 -10.50 -0.68 -3.45
CA LEU A 202 -10.26 0.76 -3.30
C LEU A 202 -11.07 1.34 -2.15
N SER A 203 -12.36 1.02 -2.09
CA SER A 203 -13.27 1.47 -1.03
C SER A 203 -12.79 1.00 0.35
N THR A 204 -12.39 -0.28 0.45
CA THR A 204 -11.92 -0.84 1.72
C THR A 204 -10.59 -0.25 2.17
N LEU A 205 -9.62 -0.10 1.26
CA LEU A 205 -8.34 0.53 1.56
C LEU A 205 -8.51 2.01 1.91
N SER A 206 -9.43 2.72 1.25
CA SER A 206 -9.75 4.12 1.57
C SER A 206 -10.28 4.27 3.00
N ILE A 207 -11.14 3.36 3.45
CA ILE A 207 -11.62 3.33 4.85
C ILE A 207 -10.45 3.11 5.81
N ILE A 208 -9.54 2.18 5.50
CA ILE A 208 -8.36 1.89 6.33
C ILE A 208 -7.45 3.13 6.43
N ILE A 209 -7.14 3.76 5.30
CA ILE A 209 -6.29 4.97 5.26
C ILE A 209 -6.95 6.12 6.02
N ASN A 210 -8.26 6.34 5.84
CA ASN A 210 -9.00 7.39 6.54
C ASN A 210 -9.07 7.15 8.06
N LYS A 211 -9.19 5.89 8.50
CA LYS A 211 -9.10 5.56 9.94
C LYS A 211 -7.72 5.91 10.52
N ASN A 212 -6.65 5.70 9.77
CA ASN A 212 -5.30 6.09 10.19
C ASN A 212 -5.11 7.62 10.22
N MET A 213 -5.71 8.34 9.27
CA MET A 213 -5.70 9.81 9.27
C MET A 213 -6.55 10.40 10.40
N GLY A 214 -7.72 9.82 10.69
CA GLY A 214 -8.60 10.25 11.79
C GLY A 214 -7.96 10.15 13.18
N ASN A 215 -7.01 9.23 13.37
CA ASN A 215 -6.19 9.17 14.59
C ASN A 215 -5.17 10.31 14.71
N ASN A 216 -4.84 11.02 13.62
CA ASN A 216 -3.99 12.22 13.64
C ASN A 216 -4.78 13.53 13.82
N VAL A 217 -6.11 13.54 13.62
CA VAL A 217 -6.93 14.76 13.70
C VAL A 217 -7.19 15.21 15.14
N LYS A 218 -7.20 14.29 16.12
CA LYS A 218 -7.42 14.64 17.54
C LYS A 218 -6.33 15.53 18.17
N GLN A 219 -5.16 15.68 17.54
CA GLN A 219 -4.12 16.64 17.99
C GLN A 219 -4.05 17.92 17.15
N GLN A 220 -4.71 17.98 15.98
CA GLN A 220 -4.67 19.15 15.09
C GLN A 220 -5.89 20.07 15.20
N GLU A 221 -7.06 19.58 15.64
CA GLU A 221 -8.26 20.41 15.80
C GLU A 221 -8.08 21.56 16.80
N THR A 222 -7.28 21.37 17.86
CA THR A 222 -7.01 22.42 18.84
C THR A 222 -6.08 23.51 18.30
N SER A 223 -5.15 23.14 17.40
CA SER A 223 -4.16 24.07 16.82
C SER A 223 -4.71 24.84 15.61
N TYR A 224 -5.58 24.24 14.80
CA TYR A 224 -6.21 24.93 13.66
C TYR A 224 -7.32 25.88 14.11
N LYS A 225 -8.14 25.51 15.11
CA LYS A 225 -9.14 26.45 15.68
C LYS A 225 -8.49 27.68 16.31
N THR A 226 -7.36 27.53 17.00
CA THR A 226 -6.66 28.67 17.60
C THR A 226 -5.97 29.57 16.57
N LEU A 227 -5.43 29.00 15.49
CA LEU A 227 -4.85 29.78 14.39
C LEU A 227 -5.94 30.52 13.59
N ASP A 228 -7.07 29.86 13.33
CA ASP A 228 -8.22 30.43 12.61
C ASP A 228 -8.88 31.58 13.40
N SER A 229 -9.16 31.36 14.70
CA SER A 229 -9.68 32.42 15.59
C SER A 229 -8.75 33.65 15.65
N ALA A 230 -7.43 33.46 15.74
CA ALA A 230 -6.48 34.58 15.76
C ALA A 230 -6.43 35.36 14.44
N THR A 231 -6.61 34.66 13.31
CA THR A 231 -6.59 35.25 11.97
C THR A 231 -7.90 36.02 11.70
N GLU A 232 -9.04 35.49 12.14
CA GLU A 232 -10.32 36.19 12.08
C GLU A 232 -10.35 37.44 12.97
N ILE A 233 -9.80 37.38 14.19
CA ILE A 233 -9.71 38.56 15.07
C ILE A 233 -8.89 39.69 14.42
N LYS A 234 -7.84 39.38 13.66
CA LYS A 234 -7.08 40.38 12.89
C LYS A 234 -7.91 41.05 11.79
N LYS A 235 -8.71 40.28 11.06
CA LYS A 235 -9.62 40.82 10.03
C LYS A 235 -10.67 41.75 10.64
N PHE A 236 -11.28 41.35 11.75
CA PHE A 236 -12.24 42.20 12.45
C PHE A 236 -11.57 43.46 13.03
N LYS A 237 -10.29 43.40 13.43
CA LYS A 237 -9.57 44.59 13.89
C LYS A 237 -9.32 45.58 12.76
N GLN A 238 -9.01 45.10 11.55
CA GLN A 238 -8.92 45.96 10.36
C GLN A 238 -10.24 46.65 10.05
N LEU A 239 -11.38 45.95 10.12
CA LEU A 239 -12.70 46.56 9.90
C LEU A 239 -13.03 47.65 10.94
N LEU A 240 -12.57 47.48 12.18
CA LEU A 240 -12.69 48.52 13.22
C LEU A 240 -11.80 49.73 12.91
N ASP A 241 -10.55 49.48 12.49
CA ASP A 241 -9.59 50.53 12.17
C ASP A 241 -9.98 51.31 10.90
N GLU A 242 -10.68 50.65 9.96
CA GLU A 242 -11.31 51.24 8.78
C GLU A 242 -12.65 51.94 9.09
N GLY A 243 -13.13 51.88 10.35
CA GLY A 243 -14.37 52.51 10.79
C GLY A 243 -15.64 51.87 10.25
N ILE A 244 -15.56 50.65 9.71
CA ILE A 244 -16.67 49.88 9.14
C ILE A 244 -17.54 49.27 10.24
N ILE A 245 -16.93 48.93 11.38
CA ILE A 245 -17.62 48.40 12.56
C ILE A 245 -17.28 49.21 13.81
N THR A 246 -18.15 49.15 14.81
CA THR A 246 -17.94 49.84 16.09
C THR A 246 -17.06 49.03 17.06
N SER A 247 -16.50 49.71 18.06
CA SER A 247 -15.69 49.05 19.11
C SER A 247 -16.48 48.00 19.89
N GLU A 248 -17.79 48.17 20.00
CA GLU A 248 -18.69 47.26 20.71
C GLU A 248 -18.92 45.98 19.91
N GLU A 249 -19.17 46.10 18.60
CA GLU A 249 -19.34 44.97 17.68
C GLU A 249 -18.06 44.14 17.54
N PHE A 250 -16.90 44.81 17.48
CA PHE A 250 -15.60 44.13 17.49
C PHE A 250 -15.40 43.30 18.75
N ASN A 251 -15.69 43.87 19.92
CA ASN A 251 -15.48 43.20 21.21
C ASN A 251 -16.43 42.01 21.41
N ALA A 252 -17.69 42.12 20.96
CA ALA A 252 -18.65 41.01 20.98
C ALA A 252 -18.16 39.84 20.12
N LYS A 253 -17.69 40.11 18.90
CA LYS A 253 -17.13 39.07 18.01
C LYS A 253 -15.82 38.49 18.53
N LYS A 254 -14.93 39.30 19.10
CA LYS A 254 -13.68 38.83 19.70
C LYS A 254 -13.91 37.85 20.85
N LYS A 255 -14.88 38.11 21.73
CA LYS A 255 -15.27 37.21 22.82
C LYS A 255 -15.82 35.88 22.29
N GLN A 256 -16.71 35.96 21.30
CA GLN A 256 -17.26 34.78 20.62
C GLN A 256 -16.16 33.90 19.99
N LEU A 257 -15.17 34.51 19.33
CA LEU A 257 -14.06 33.79 18.67
C LEU A 257 -13.03 33.21 19.64
N LEU A 258 -12.92 33.78 20.84
CA LEU A 258 -12.04 33.31 21.91
C LEU A 258 -12.74 32.33 22.88
N GLY A 259 -14.07 32.16 22.77
CA GLY A 259 -14.85 31.26 23.61
C GLY A 259 -14.97 31.71 25.08
N ILE A 260 -14.97 33.02 25.33
CA ILE A 260 -15.04 33.67 26.66
C ILE A 260 -16.18 34.68 26.76
#